data_AF-A0A524IVB7-F1
#
_entry.id   AF-A0A524IVB7-F1
#
_cell.length_a   1.000
_cell.length_b   1.000
_cell.length_c   1.000
_cell.angle_alpha   90.00
_cell.angle_beta   90.00
_cell.angle_gamma   90.00
#
_symmetry.space_group_name_H-M   'P 1'
#
loop_
_entity.id
_entity.type
_entity.pdbx_description
1 polymer ?
#
loop_
_entity_poly.entity_id
_entity_poly.type
_entity_poly.pdbx_seq_one_letter_code
_entity_poly.pdbx_strand_id
1 'polypeptide(L)'
;MPLIALSAAACSRTNVSRIDPASVTDLSGRWNDTDSRLVADELIYQSLNGRWISRFSDAQGGEAPSVIVGTFRNRSVEHIPVGTFVGDLENAFVNSGAVTLVAGGSERDELRDERDDQQQNARADTRASLGQELGAQFILQGEILSIEDEERGEKIIFYQVDARIVDLESNVVVWAGQHKIKKYVERSSLGL
;
A
#
# COMPACT_ATOMS: atom_id res chain seq x y z
N MET A 1 -58.98 5.83 -32.15
CA MET A 1 -57.85 5.49 -33.04
C MET A 1 -56.65 6.33 -32.59
N PRO A 2 -55.43 5.77 -32.56
CA PRO A 2 -54.80 5.30 -31.32
C PRO A 2 -53.84 6.32 -30.67
N LEU A 3 -53.66 6.16 -29.35
CA LEU A 3 -52.67 6.83 -28.52
C LEU A 3 -51.30 6.16 -28.75
N ILE A 4 -50.35 6.87 -29.36
CA ILE A 4 -48.99 6.37 -29.58
C ILE A 4 -48.18 6.69 -28.32
N ALA A 5 -47.98 5.69 -27.48
CA ALA A 5 -47.03 5.75 -26.37
C ALA A 5 -45.61 5.56 -26.92
N LEU A 6 -44.83 6.64 -26.93
CA LEU A 6 -43.42 6.62 -27.33
C LEU A 6 -42.56 6.22 -26.12
N SER A 7 -42.34 4.92 -25.94
CA SER A 7 -41.41 4.39 -24.94
C SER A 7 -39.96 4.67 -25.39
N ALA A 8 -39.36 5.72 -24.82
CA ALA A 8 -37.94 5.98 -24.98
C ALA A 8 -37.13 4.93 -24.18
N ALA A 9 -36.60 3.93 -24.87
CA ALA A 9 -35.61 3.03 -24.31
C ALA A 9 -34.30 3.79 -24.14
N ALA A 10 -34.01 4.25 -22.92
CA ALA A 10 -32.73 4.83 -22.57
C ALA A 10 -31.66 3.72 -22.56
N CYS A 11 -30.98 3.54 -23.69
CA CYS A 11 -29.79 2.70 -23.76
C CYS A 11 -28.64 3.39 -23.03
N SER A 12 -28.48 3.06 -21.75
CA SER A 12 -27.24 3.31 -21.00
C SER A 12 -26.09 2.61 -21.74
N ARG A 13 -25.27 3.39 -22.47
CA ARG A 13 -24.10 2.89 -23.18
C ARG A 13 -22.89 3.13 -22.30
N THR A 14 -22.43 2.09 -21.60
CA THR A 14 -21.18 2.16 -20.84
C THR A 14 -20.02 2.35 -21.83
N ASN A 15 -19.29 3.45 -21.70
CA ASN A 15 -18.05 3.68 -22.45
C ASN A 15 -16.87 3.28 -21.56
N VAL A 16 -16.03 2.38 -22.05
CA VAL A 16 -14.82 1.92 -21.36
C VAL A 16 -13.62 2.36 -22.17
N SER A 17 -12.85 3.30 -21.62
CA SER A 17 -11.57 3.73 -22.16
C SER A 17 -10.46 3.39 -21.18
N ARG A 18 -9.31 2.93 -21.68
CA ARG A 18 -8.12 2.77 -20.86
C ARG A 18 -7.50 4.14 -20.64
N ILE A 19 -7.17 4.43 -19.38
CA ILE A 19 -6.45 5.64 -18.97
C ILE A 19 -5.10 5.23 -18.38
N ASP A 20 -4.17 6.17 -18.31
CA ASP A 20 -2.85 5.95 -17.72
C ASP A 20 -2.98 5.74 -16.21
N PRO A 21 -2.47 4.63 -15.63
CA PRO A 21 -2.45 4.41 -14.18
C PRO A 21 -1.69 5.48 -13.39
N ALA A 22 -0.82 6.27 -14.03
CA ALA A 22 -0.15 7.39 -13.36
C ALA A 22 -1.01 8.67 -13.29
N SER A 23 -2.14 8.72 -14.01
CA SER A 23 -3.00 9.90 -14.04
C SER A 23 -3.87 10.02 -12.80
N VAL A 24 -3.92 11.21 -12.20
CA VAL A 24 -4.75 11.50 -11.03
C VAL A 24 -6.22 11.47 -11.44
N THR A 25 -6.97 10.50 -10.91
CA THR A 25 -8.40 10.33 -11.19
C THR A 25 -9.20 10.29 -9.90
N ASP A 26 -9.94 11.37 -9.61
CA ASP A 26 -10.85 11.45 -8.47
C ASP A 26 -12.31 11.47 -8.95
N LEU A 27 -13.01 10.35 -8.74
CA LEU A 27 -14.44 10.24 -9.10
C LEU A 27 -15.36 10.46 -7.89
N SER A 28 -15.12 9.71 -6.81
CA SER A 28 -15.98 9.72 -5.62
C SER A 28 -15.40 10.50 -4.44
N GLY A 29 -14.13 10.92 -4.55
CA GLY A 29 -13.33 11.45 -3.45
C GLY A 29 -12.91 10.41 -2.40
N ARG A 30 -13.22 9.12 -2.61
CA ARG A 30 -12.73 8.02 -1.76
C ARG A 30 -11.23 7.76 -1.98
N TRP A 31 -10.64 6.93 -1.13
CA TRP A 31 -9.29 6.43 -1.36
C TRP A 31 -9.18 5.76 -2.74
N ASN A 32 -8.15 6.10 -3.49
CA ASN A 32 -7.86 5.53 -4.81
C ASN A 32 -6.39 5.09 -4.94
N ASP A 33 -6.04 4.57 -6.12
CA ASP A 33 -4.69 4.15 -6.49
C ASP A 33 -3.67 5.28 -6.40
N THR A 34 -4.06 6.50 -6.73
CA THR A 34 -3.19 7.67 -6.65
C THR A 34 -2.86 8.01 -5.20
N ASP A 35 -3.84 8.02 -4.30
CA ASP A 35 -3.60 8.24 -2.87
C ASP A 35 -2.68 7.16 -2.30
N SER A 36 -2.93 5.90 -2.66
CA SER A 36 -2.12 4.75 -2.25
C SER A 36 -0.65 4.94 -2.56
N ARG A 37 -0.34 5.21 -3.84
CA ARG A 37 1.02 5.43 -4.31
C ARG A 37 1.67 6.65 -3.68
N LEU A 38 0.98 7.80 -3.66
CA LEU A 38 1.54 9.05 -3.11
C LEU A 38 1.85 8.93 -1.62
N VAL A 39 0.97 8.30 -0.86
CA VAL A 39 1.18 8.07 0.58
C VAL A 39 2.34 7.11 0.80
N ALA A 40 2.42 6.03 0.02
CA ALA A 40 3.50 5.06 0.14
C ALA A 40 4.86 5.70 -0.16
N ASP A 41 4.97 6.39 -1.29
CA ASP A 41 6.20 7.08 -1.71
C ASP A 41 6.67 8.08 -0.65
N GLU A 42 5.75 8.88 -0.11
CA GLU A 42 6.06 9.90 0.90
C GLU A 42 6.46 9.28 2.25
N LEU A 43 5.78 8.22 2.70
CA LEU A 43 6.16 7.52 3.94
C LEU A 43 7.53 6.84 3.81
N ILE A 44 7.80 6.20 2.67
CA ILE A 44 9.12 5.58 2.43
C ILE A 44 10.18 6.67 2.36
N TYR A 45 9.95 7.75 1.62
CA TYR A 45 10.87 8.89 1.56
C TYR A 45 11.18 9.44 2.96
N GLN A 46 10.17 9.71 3.79
CA GLN A 46 10.35 10.16 5.17
C GLN A 46 11.14 9.15 6.02
N SER A 47 10.90 7.85 5.82
CA SER A 47 11.60 6.79 6.55
C SER A 47 13.07 6.73 6.20
N LEU A 48 13.42 6.77 4.91
CA LEU A 48 14.79 6.67 4.44
C LEU A 48 15.61 7.93 4.74
N ASN A 49 14.96 9.09 4.87
CA ASN A 49 15.60 10.31 5.35
C ASN A 49 15.70 10.38 6.88
N GLY A 50 15.18 9.38 7.59
CA GLY A 50 15.30 9.26 9.03
C GLY A 50 16.69 8.83 9.48
N ARG A 51 17.14 9.30 10.65
CA ARG A 51 18.47 8.94 11.21
C ARG A 51 18.64 7.46 11.55
N TRP A 52 17.57 6.66 11.57
CA TRP A 52 17.66 5.24 11.93
C TRP A 52 18.48 4.45 10.92
N ILE A 53 18.33 4.74 9.62
CA ILE A 53 19.03 4.03 8.55
C ILE A 53 20.53 4.30 8.58
N SER A 54 20.93 5.57 8.76
CA SER A 54 22.35 5.94 8.84
C SER A 54 22.99 5.38 10.10
N ARG A 55 22.30 5.43 11.24
CA ARG A 55 22.78 4.84 12.50
C ARG A 55 22.96 3.33 12.39
N PHE A 56 22.04 2.65 11.73
CA PHE A 56 22.14 1.21 11.48
C PHE A 56 23.35 0.91 10.58
N SER A 57 23.42 1.57 9.43
CA SER A 57 24.53 1.42 8.47
C SER A 57 25.88 1.67 9.14
N ASP A 58 26.02 2.75 9.92
CA ASP A 58 27.26 3.07 10.64
C ASP A 58 27.64 1.99 11.67
N ALA A 59 26.65 1.42 12.35
CA ALA A 59 26.86 0.37 13.35
C ALA A 59 27.18 -1.00 12.73
N GLN A 60 26.70 -1.27 11.51
CA GLN A 60 26.84 -2.54 10.81
C GLN A 60 27.83 -2.48 9.64
N GLY A 61 28.77 -1.53 9.66
CA GLY A 61 29.86 -1.48 8.68
C GLY A 61 29.42 -1.16 7.24
N GLY A 62 28.31 -0.45 7.07
CA GLY A 62 27.76 -0.06 5.77
C GLY A 62 26.68 -1.00 5.21
N GLU A 63 26.29 -2.03 5.95
CA GLU A 63 25.22 -2.94 5.51
C GLU A 63 23.83 -2.27 5.55
N ALA A 64 23.04 -2.53 4.52
CA ALA A 64 21.65 -2.08 4.45
C ALA A 64 20.79 -2.91 5.43
N PRO A 65 19.85 -2.28 6.17
CA PRO A 65 18.98 -3.02 7.08
C PRO A 65 18.05 -3.96 6.30
N SER A 66 17.80 -5.15 6.86
CA SER A 66 16.75 -6.03 6.34
C SER A 66 15.40 -5.64 6.95
N VAL A 67 14.42 -5.36 6.09
CA VAL A 67 13.11 -4.84 6.46
C VAL A 67 12.02 -5.74 5.91
N ILE A 68 10.93 -5.89 6.64
CA ILE A 68 9.68 -6.47 6.15
C ILE A 68 8.55 -5.44 6.25
N VAL A 69 7.65 -5.43 5.27
CA VAL A 69 6.38 -4.69 5.40
C VAL A 69 5.37 -5.60 6.09
N GLY A 70 4.96 -5.16 7.28
CA GLY A 70 3.99 -5.84 8.11
C GLY A 70 2.57 -5.38 7.86
N THR A 71 1.70 -5.66 8.82
CA THR A 71 0.28 -5.33 8.72
C THR A 71 0.05 -3.82 8.80
N PHE A 72 -0.72 -3.30 7.84
CA PHE A 72 -1.39 -2.01 7.94
C PHE A 72 -2.85 -2.22 8.32
N ARG A 73 -3.28 -1.67 9.45
CA ARG A 73 -4.66 -1.85 9.92
C ARG A 73 -5.56 -0.79 9.31
N ASN A 74 -6.60 -1.21 8.59
CA ASN A 74 -7.63 -0.29 8.17
C ASN A 74 -8.56 0.04 9.36
N ARG A 75 -8.50 1.29 9.83
CA ARG A 75 -9.40 1.90 10.83
C ARG A 75 -10.23 3.04 10.23
N SER A 76 -10.27 3.13 8.91
CA SER A 76 -11.15 4.05 8.20
C SER A 76 -12.60 3.56 8.23
N VAL A 77 -13.52 4.43 7.83
CA VAL A 77 -14.95 4.09 7.70
C VAL A 77 -15.25 3.38 6.37
N GLU A 78 -14.26 3.26 5.49
CA GLU A 78 -14.41 2.64 4.18
C GLU A 78 -13.55 1.38 4.00
N HIS A 79 -13.89 0.59 2.99
CA HIS A 79 -13.07 -0.57 2.62
C HIS A 79 -11.90 -0.13 1.74
N ILE A 80 -10.74 0.06 2.35
CA ILE A 80 -9.48 0.36 1.65
C ILE A 80 -8.80 -0.96 1.24
N PRO A 81 -8.36 -1.10 -0.02
CA PRO A 81 -7.59 -2.26 -0.48
C PRO A 81 -6.17 -2.22 0.10
N VAL A 82 -6.02 -2.58 1.37
CA VAL A 82 -4.74 -2.52 2.11
C VAL A 82 -3.63 -3.31 1.41
N GLY A 83 -3.95 -4.42 0.74
CA GLY A 83 -2.95 -5.19 -0.03
C GLY A 83 -2.28 -4.37 -1.13
N THR A 84 -3.05 -3.54 -1.85
CA THR A 84 -2.49 -2.61 -2.85
C THR A 84 -1.54 -1.61 -2.18
N PHE A 85 -1.95 -1.05 -1.04
CA PHE A 85 -1.14 -0.09 -0.31
C PHE A 85 0.16 -0.70 0.26
N VAL A 86 0.10 -1.94 0.77
CA VAL A 86 1.29 -2.69 1.19
C VAL A 86 2.23 -2.93 0.02
N GLY A 87 1.71 -3.35 -1.14
CA GLY A 87 2.51 -3.52 -2.35
C GLY A 87 3.17 -2.22 -2.83
N ASP A 88 2.49 -1.08 -2.71
CA ASP A 88 3.08 0.22 -3.04
C ASP A 88 4.25 0.58 -2.09
N LEU A 89 4.13 0.29 -0.79
CA LEU A 89 5.22 0.48 0.18
C LEU A 89 6.42 -0.42 -0.11
N GLU A 90 6.18 -1.69 -0.43
CA GLU A 90 7.22 -2.65 -0.80
C GLU A 90 7.96 -2.23 -2.06
N ASN A 91 7.22 -1.83 -3.10
CA ASN A 91 7.78 -1.30 -4.33
C ASN A 91 8.64 -0.07 -4.08
N ALA A 92 8.15 0.88 -3.28
CA ALA A 92 8.91 2.09 -2.94
C ALA A 92 10.21 1.76 -2.17
N PHE A 93 10.20 0.80 -1.25
CA PHE A 93 11.42 0.33 -0.59
C PHE A 93 12.40 -0.32 -1.57
N VAL A 94 11.94 -1.25 -2.40
CA VAL A 94 12.78 -1.97 -3.38
C VAL A 94 13.41 -0.98 -4.35
N ASN A 95 12.62 -0.04 -4.88
CA ASN A 95 13.08 0.98 -5.83
C ASN A 95 14.11 1.94 -5.22
N SER A 96 14.07 2.15 -3.90
CA SER A 96 15.04 3.01 -3.23
C SER A 96 16.46 2.41 -3.17
N GLY A 97 16.57 1.08 -3.18
CA GLY A 97 17.84 0.35 -2.98
C GLY A 97 18.49 0.56 -1.60
N ALA A 98 17.83 1.25 -0.66
CA ALA A 98 18.41 1.62 0.62
C ALA A 98 18.23 0.53 1.71
N VAL A 99 17.35 -0.43 1.47
CA VAL A 99 17.03 -1.53 2.40
C VAL A 99 17.01 -2.86 1.65
N THR A 100 17.22 -3.95 2.37
CA THR A 100 16.95 -5.30 1.85
C THR A 100 15.54 -5.70 2.26
N LEU A 101 14.58 -5.65 1.32
CA LEU A 101 13.21 -6.07 1.60
C LEU A 101 13.13 -7.60 1.66
N VAL A 102 12.56 -8.13 2.74
CA VAL A 102 12.26 -9.55 2.93
C VAL A 102 10.77 -9.79 2.70
N ALA A 103 10.43 -10.91 2.05
CA ALA A 103 9.06 -11.30 1.75
C ALA A 103 8.16 -11.40 3.00
N GLY A 104 6.88 -11.06 2.81
CA GLY A 104 5.81 -11.10 3.79
C GLY A 104 5.51 -12.50 4.33
N GLY A 105 4.62 -12.58 5.34
CA GLY A 105 4.27 -13.85 5.97
C GLY A 105 3.67 -14.89 5.01
N SER A 106 2.63 -14.50 4.27
CA SER A 106 1.94 -15.38 3.31
C SER A 106 2.84 -15.79 2.14
N GLU A 107 3.62 -14.86 1.60
CA GLU A 107 4.56 -15.13 0.51
C GLU A 107 5.65 -16.11 0.93
N ARG A 108 6.13 -16.02 2.17
CA ARG A 108 7.14 -16.98 2.67
C ARG A 108 6.62 -18.40 2.74
N ASP A 109 5.34 -18.60 3.02
CA ASP A 109 4.76 -19.94 3.05
C ASP A 109 4.73 -20.54 1.62
N GLU A 110 4.34 -19.75 0.61
CA GLU A 110 4.43 -20.15 -0.79
C GLU A 110 5.88 -20.43 -1.24
N LEU A 111 6.85 -19.62 -0.80
CA LEU A 111 8.28 -19.82 -1.09
C LEU A 111 8.89 -21.01 -0.35
N ARG A 112 8.32 -21.43 0.79
CA ARG A 112 8.73 -22.65 1.49
C ARG A 112 8.23 -23.87 0.73
N ASP A 113 6.96 -23.87 0.33
CA ASP A 113 6.36 -24.95 -0.47
C ASP A 113 7.11 -25.15 -1.79
N GLU A 114 7.45 -24.07 -2.49
CA GLU A 114 8.27 -24.12 -3.72
C GLU A 114 9.67 -24.70 -3.47
N ARG A 115 10.33 -24.32 -2.37
CA ARG A 115 11.66 -24.88 -2.04
C ARG A 115 11.60 -26.35 -1.65
N ASP A 116 10.52 -26.78 -1.00
CA ASP A 116 10.29 -28.18 -0.66
C ASP A 116 10.05 -29.01 -1.93
N ASP A 117 9.33 -28.48 -2.91
CA ASP A 117 9.18 -29.10 -4.23
C ASP A 117 10.53 -29.22 -4.96
N GLN A 118 11.33 -28.14 -4.96
CA GLN A 118 12.66 -28.14 -5.56
C GLN A 118 13.60 -29.20 -4.97
N GLN A 119 13.45 -29.60 -3.70
CA GLN A 119 14.27 -30.67 -3.12
C GLN A 119 14.10 -32.00 -3.87
N GLN A 120 12.92 -32.23 -4.45
CA GLN A 120 12.57 -33.45 -5.15
C GLN A 120 12.79 -33.34 -6.65
N ASN A 121 12.54 -32.17 -7.23
CA ASN A 121 12.42 -32.00 -8.68
C ASN A 121 13.58 -31.20 -9.32
N ALA A 122 14.25 -30.33 -8.58
CA ALA A 122 15.31 -29.49 -9.13
C ALA A 122 16.69 -30.18 -9.11
N ARG A 123 17.60 -29.72 -9.96
CA ARG A 123 18.99 -30.21 -9.99
C ARG A 123 19.71 -29.82 -8.70
N ALA A 124 20.58 -30.70 -8.23
CA ALA A 124 21.25 -30.54 -6.94
C ALA A 124 22.15 -29.30 -6.84
N ASP A 125 22.70 -28.83 -7.97
CA ASP A 125 23.56 -27.66 -8.08
C ASP A 125 22.80 -26.33 -8.12
N THR A 126 21.48 -26.36 -8.40
CA THR A 126 20.65 -25.15 -8.51
C THR A 126 19.58 -25.03 -7.45
N ARG A 127 19.22 -26.11 -6.75
CA ARG A 127 18.16 -26.07 -5.74
C ARG A 127 18.54 -25.16 -4.57
N ALA A 128 17.59 -24.37 -4.10
CA ALA A 128 17.78 -23.56 -2.90
C ALA A 128 17.81 -24.44 -1.64
N SER A 129 18.63 -24.06 -0.66
CA SER A 129 18.68 -24.74 0.64
C SER A 129 17.49 -24.37 1.53
N LEU A 130 17.01 -25.35 2.31
CA LEU A 130 16.01 -25.11 3.34
C LEU A 130 16.61 -24.36 4.54
N GLY A 131 15.78 -23.55 5.21
CA GLY A 131 16.17 -22.84 6.43
C GLY A 131 17.24 -21.75 6.25
N GLN A 132 17.50 -21.28 5.03
CA GLN A 132 18.44 -20.20 4.72
C GLN A 132 17.73 -18.88 4.35
N GLU A 133 16.52 -18.66 4.89
CA GLU A 133 15.80 -17.40 4.69
C GLU A 133 16.52 -16.25 5.41
N LEU A 134 16.65 -15.10 4.73
CA LEU A 134 17.15 -13.89 5.38
C LEU A 134 16.12 -13.39 6.39
N GLY A 135 16.52 -13.24 7.65
CA GLY A 135 15.68 -12.64 8.68
C GLY A 135 15.56 -11.13 8.50
N ALA A 136 14.33 -10.61 8.63
CA ALA A 136 14.13 -9.17 8.78
C ALA A 136 14.60 -8.72 10.18
N GLN A 137 15.31 -7.60 10.25
CA GLN A 137 15.70 -6.93 11.49
C GLN A 137 14.66 -5.91 11.93
N PHE A 138 13.99 -5.29 10.96
CA PHE A 138 12.96 -4.29 11.20
C PHE A 138 11.65 -4.64 10.52
N ILE A 139 10.55 -4.18 11.09
CA ILE A 139 9.21 -4.26 10.51
C ILE A 139 8.61 -2.87 10.35
N LEU A 140 8.18 -2.54 9.12
CA LEU A 140 7.32 -1.39 8.86
C LEU A 140 5.87 -1.81 9.09
N GLN A 141 5.14 -1.12 9.96
CA GLN A 141 3.72 -1.39 10.21
C GLN A 141 2.98 -0.10 10.50
N GLY A 142 1.65 -0.13 10.39
CA GLY A 142 0.88 1.09 10.55
C GLY A 142 -0.62 0.90 10.57
N GLU A 143 -1.30 2.02 10.39
CA GLU A 143 -2.75 2.10 10.35
C GLU A 143 -3.23 3.24 9.45
N ILE A 144 -4.39 3.04 8.86
CA ILE A 144 -5.07 4.01 8.01
C ILE A 144 -6.35 4.43 8.72
N LEU A 145 -6.50 5.72 8.98
CA LEU A 145 -7.68 6.31 9.61
C LEU A 145 -8.39 7.23 8.62
N SER A 146 -9.69 7.41 8.82
CA SER A 146 -10.45 8.43 8.11
C SER A 146 -11.43 9.14 9.03
N ILE A 147 -11.72 10.41 8.72
CA ILE A 147 -12.79 11.20 9.32
C ILE A 147 -13.60 11.78 8.17
N GLU A 148 -14.91 11.55 8.19
CA GLU A 148 -15.84 12.11 7.22
C GLU A 148 -16.73 13.16 7.89
N ASP A 149 -16.98 14.25 7.18
CA ASP A 149 -17.91 15.30 7.57
C ASP A 149 -18.75 15.68 6.34
N GLU A 150 -20.08 15.71 6.47
CA GLU A 150 -20.99 15.94 5.35
C GLU A 150 -22.14 16.86 5.79
N GLU A 151 -22.32 17.97 5.05
CA GLU A 151 -23.44 18.87 5.22
C GLU A 151 -23.93 19.39 3.85
N ARG A 152 -25.24 19.31 3.60
CA ARG A 152 -25.93 19.95 2.46
C ARG A 152 -25.32 19.66 1.07
N GLY A 153 -24.83 18.44 0.83
CA GLY A 153 -24.27 18.03 -0.46
C GLY A 153 -22.77 18.32 -0.63
N GLU A 154 -22.15 18.92 0.40
CA GLU A 154 -20.71 19.04 0.54
C GLU A 154 -20.21 17.96 1.49
N LYS A 155 -19.11 17.32 1.13
CA LYS A 155 -18.46 16.28 1.93
C LYS A 155 -16.97 16.53 2.02
N ILE A 156 -16.43 16.49 3.23
CA ILE A 156 -15.00 16.47 3.51
C ILE A 156 -14.62 15.06 3.94
N ILE A 157 -13.57 14.52 3.34
CA ILE A 157 -12.95 13.27 3.78
C ILE A 157 -11.50 13.53 4.11
N PHE A 158 -11.14 13.29 5.36
CA PHE A 158 -9.78 13.35 5.85
C PHE A 158 -9.25 11.92 6.01
N TYR A 159 -8.08 11.64 5.43
CA TYR A 159 -7.32 10.41 5.64
C TYR A 159 -6.03 10.72 6.38
N GLN A 160 -5.66 9.83 7.29
CA GLN A 160 -4.35 9.84 7.95
C GLN A 160 -3.78 8.42 7.90
N VAL A 161 -2.54 8.31 7.45
CA VAL A 161 -1.78 7.06 7.54
C VAL A 161 -0.63 7.28 8.49
N ASP A 162 -0.60 6.48 9.56
CA ASP A 162 0.48 6.46 10.53
C ASP A 162 1.32 5.21 10.32
N ALA A 163 2.64 5.37 10.24
CA ALA A 163 3.57 4.27 10.02
C ALA A 163 4.73 4.33 11.02
N ARG A 164 5.24 3.15 11.38
CA ARG A 164 6.36 2.97 12.31
C ARG A 164 7.28 1.87 11.83
N ILE A 165 8.58 2.08 11.96
CA ILE A 165 9.58 1.03 11.82
C ILE A 165 10.00 0.61 13.22
N VAL A 166 9.89 -0.69 13.48
CA VAL A 166 10.16 -1.29 14.78
C VAL A 166 11.28 -2.31 14.61
N ASP A 167 12.26 -2.26 15.49
CA ASP A 167 13.29 -3.28 15.65
C ASP A 167 12.64 -4.58 16.17
N LEU A 168 12.77 -5.67 15.43
CA LEU A 168 12.08 -6.93 15.72
C LEU A 168 12.63 -7.65 16.96
N GLU A 169 13.90 -7.42 17.31
CA GLU A 169 14.54 -8.07 18.46
C GLU A 169 14.16 -7.35 19.77
N SER A 170 14.25 -6.01 19.76
CA SER A 170 14.12 -5.18 20.95
C SER A 170 12.75 -4.51 21.10
N ASN A 171 11.89 -4.57 20.08
CA ASN A 171 10.61 -3.85 19.99
C ASN A 171 10.74 -2.32 20.04
N VAL A 172 11.93 -1.78 19.79
CA VAL A 172 12.16 -0.33 19.79
C VAL A 172 11.62 0.27 18.50
N VAL A 173 10.78 1.30 18.63
CA VAL A 173 10.37 2.13 17.50
C VAL A 173 11.55 3.02 17.10
N VAL A 174 12.18 2.71 15.97
CA VAL A 174 13.35 3.45 15.47
C VAL A 174 12.97 4.60 14.53
N TRP A 175 11.78 4.53 13.94
CA TRP A 175 11.18 5.59 13.14
C TRP A 175 9.66 5.59 13.24
N ALA A 176 9.08 6.78 13.16
CA ALA A 176 7.64 6.97 13.03
C ALA A 176 7.38 8.15 12.09
N GLY A 177 6.39 8.01 11.23
CA GLY A 177 5.97 9.03 10.28
C GLY A 177 4.47 8.99 10.06
N GLN A 178 3.97 10.02 9.39
CA GLN A 178 2.56 10.12 9.04
C GLN A 178 2.38 10.87 7.72
N HIS A 179 1.30 10.56 7.02
CA HIS A 179 0.83 11.32 5.88
C HIS A 179 -0.66 11.63 6.01
N LYS A 180 -1.09 12.79 5.53
CA LYS A 180 -2.46 13.27 5.66
C LYS A 180 -2.99 13.74 4.31
N ILE A 181 -4.19 13.31 3.97
CA ILE A 181 -4.92 13.76 2.79
C ILE A 181 -6.24 14.36 3.26
N LYS A 182 -6.64 15.48 2.68
CA LYS A 182 -7.96 16.07 2.90
C LYS A 182 -8.61 16.35 1.56
N LYS A 183 -9.72 15.68 1.29
CA LYS A 183 -10.50 15.79 0.06
C LYS A 183 -11.80 16.53 0.33
N TYR A 184 -12.14 17.47 -0.54
CA TYR A 184 -13.44 18.14 -0.56
C TYR A 184 -14.22 17.65 -1.77
N VAL A 185 -15.46 17.24 -1.56
CA VAL A 185 -16.34 16.64 -2.55
C VAL A 185 -17.63 17.45 -2.56
N GLU A 186 -17.96 18.04 -3.70
CA GLU A 186 -19.22 18.72 -3.93
C GLU A 186 -20.08 17.86 -4.85
N ARG A 187 -21.29 17.50 -4.40
CA ARG A 187 -22.29 16.88 -5.28
C ARG A 187 -23.18 17.97 -5.86
N SER A 188 -22.96 18.33 -7.12
CA SER A 188 -23.92 19.17 -7.84
C SER A 188 -25.25 18.44 -7.97
N SER A 189 -26.34 19.07 -7.51
CA SER A 189 -27.70 18.52 -7.55
C SER A 189 -28.33 18.52 -8.95
N LEU A 190 -27.53 18.68 -10.01
CA LEU A 190 -28.00 18.75 -11.40
C LEU A 190 -27.45 17.57 -12.20
N GLY A 191 -28.25 16.52 -12.28
CA GLY A 191 -28.02 15.36 -13.12
C GLY A 191 -29.26 14.47 -13.19
N LEU A 192 -30.24 14.88 -14.00
CA LEU A 192 -31.12 13.97 -14.72
C LEU A 192 -30.29 13.09 -15.67
#